data_AF-A0A6B3E668-F1
#
_entry.id   AF-A0A6B3E668-F1
#
_cell.length_a   1.000
_cell.length_b   1.000
_cell.length_c   1.000
_cell.angle_alpha   90.00
_cell.angle_beta   90.00
_cell.angle_gamma   90.00
#
_symmetry.space_group_name_H-M   'P 1'
#
loop_
_entity.id
_entity.type
_entity.pdbx_description
1 polymer ?
#
loop_
_entity_poly.entity_id
_entity_poly.type
_entity_poly.pdbx_seq_one_letter_code
_entity_poly.pdbx_strand_id
1 'polypeptide(L)'
;MFAGIDEVDWASMEHAYGPADDVPGLLQGLASADPAEREGALDGMYGAVHHQGDVYACTLACIPFLFELVVDPAVPDRGGIVELLTSIGGIDLDEDDEEEIDEDEIEGAANYAMAAAAVTAGAGVFFALMADDDPGVRVSAPLALATLHGNPALVLPLLRERLAVEPDEEVRLALVEAAGRVALRHRPLTDQIADWLSRLAAEAYPPGLRLAALAQLARCAPQALPGDVVRMVAGLLRQLRSSSPAGDAEPGCRS
;
A
#
# COMPACT_ATOMS: atom_id res chain seq x y z
N MET A 1 12.54 4.71 -19.66
CA MET A 1 12.81 4.72 -18.23
C MET A 1 13.80 5.85 -17.96
N PHE A 2 13.41 6.77 -17.07
CA PHE A 2 14.15 7.95 -16.63
C PHE A 2 14.39 9.04 -17.69
N ALA A 3 13.45 9.18 -18.65
CA ALA A 3 13.58 10.25 -19.63
C ALA A 3 13.49 11.63 -18.94
N GLY A 4 14.49 12.49 -19.14
CA GLY A 4 14.54 13.81 -18.52
C GLY A 4 15.01 13.84 -17.06
N ILE A 5 15.50 12.73 -16.50
CA ILE A 5 16.00 12.70 -15.11
C ILE A 5 17.15 13.69 -14.88
N ASP A 6 18.03 13.88 -15.88
CA ASP A 6 19.15 14.82 -15.83
C ASP A 6 18.73 16.28 -16.09
N GLU A 7 17.48 16.53 -16.52
CA GLU A 7 16.96 17.87 -16.78
C GLU A 7 16.38 18.52 -15.51
N VAL A 8 16.13 17.73 -14.47
CA VAL A 8 15.65 18.20 -13.16
C VAL A 8 16.86 18.71 -12.36
N ASP A 9 16.75 19.93 -11.82
CA ASP A 9 17.80 20.53 -10.98
C ASP A 9 17.74 19.99 -9.54
N TRP A 10 18.11 18.73 -9.37
CA TRP A 10 18.08 18.02 -8.08
C TRP A 10 18.87 18.73 -6.97
N ALA A 11 20.01 19.32 -7.33
CA ALA A 11 20.88 20.00 -6.39
C ALA A 11 20.28 21.30 -5.83
N SER A 12 19.25 21.86 -6.48
CA SER A 12 18.48 23.01 -5.95
C SER A 12 17.42 22.62 -4.93
N MET A 13 17.10 21.33 -4.82
CA MET A 13 16.11 20.79 -3.90
C MET A 13 16.79 20.12 -2.70
N GLU A 14 16.03 19.97 -1.62
CA GLU A 14 16.48 19.27 -0.41
C GLU A 14 15.52 18.12 -0.08
N HIS A 15 16.06 17.15 0.63
CA HIS A 15 15.37 16.07 1.32
C HIS A 15 15.74 16.11 2.82
N ALA A 16 15.30 15.15 3.63
CA ALA A 16 15.46 15.18 5.09
C ALA A 16 16.90 15.39 5.62
N TYR A 17 17.92 15.03 4.83
CA TYR A 17 19.33 15.10 5.24
C TYR A 17 20.18 16.10 4.44
N GLY A 18 19.55 17.03 3.70
CA GLY A 18 20.25 18.07 2.93
C GLY A 18 19.94 18.01 1.43
N PRO A 19 20.88 18.45 0.56
CA PRO A 19 20.68 18.51 -0.89
C PRO A 19 20.30 17.16 -1.50
N ALA A 20 19.43 17.19 -2.53
CA ALA A 20 18.85 16.01 -3.15
C ALA A 20 19.62 15.50 -4.40
N ASP A 21 20.92 15.82 -4.54
CA ASP A 21 21.72 15.43 -5.71
C ASP A 21 21.96 13.91 -5.85
N ASP A 22 21.70 13.15 -4.79
CA ASP A 22 21.77 11.69 -4.75
C ASP A 22 20.48 10.98 -5.24
N VAL A 23 19.35 11.69 -5.30
CA VAL A 23 18.03 11.15 -5.66
C VAL A 23 18.00 10.45 -7.03
N PRO A 24 18.67 10.94 -8.09
CA PRO A 24 18.77 10.19 -9.36
C PRO A 24 19.39 8.81 -9.18
N GLY A 25 20.38 8.68 -8.30
CA GLY A 25 21.01 7.41 -7.97
C GLY A 25 20.05 6.46 -7.26
N LEU A 26 19.22 6.97 -6.35
CA LEU A 26 18.16 6.19 -5.69
C LEU A 26 17.12 5.70 -6.72
N LEU A 27 16.62 6.59 -7.58
CA LEU A 27 15.66 6.22 -8.63
C LEU A 27 16.22 5.13 -9.56
N GLN A 28 17.46 5.26 -10.01
CA GLN A 28 18.12 4.25 -10.83
C GLN A 28 18.36 2.94 -10.06
N GLY A 29 18.69 3.03 -8.77
CA GLY A 29 18.89 1.89 -7.89
C GLY A 29 17.64 1.02 -7.74
N LEU A 30 16.43 1.62 -7.75
CA LEU A 30 15.16 0.87 -7.76
C LEU A 30 15.02 -0.06 -8.98
N ALA A 31 15.66 0.27 -10.10
CA ALA A 31 15.67 -0.54 -11.31
C ALA A 31 16.89 -1.48 -11.42
N SER A 32 17.75 -1.53 -10.40
CA SER A 32 18.98 -2.32 -10.44
C SER A 32 18.70 -3.82 -10.62
N ALA A 33 19.59 -4.50 -11.31
CA ALA A 33 19.59 -5.96 -11.38
C ALA A 33 19.97 -6.59 -10.03
N ASP A 34 20.71 -5.89 -9.17
CA ASP A 34 21.10 -6.36 -7.84
C ASP A 34 19.98 -6.11 -6.82
N PRO A 35 19.40 -7.17 -6.20
CA PRO A 35 18.39 -7.02 -5.16
C PRO A 35 18.81 -6.15 -3.98
N ALA A 36 20.08 -6.19 -3.57
CA ALA A 36 20.56 -5.40 -2.44
C ALA A 36 20.62 -3.90 -2.77
N GLU A 37 20.93 -3.55 -4.03
CA GLU A 37 20.87 -2.17 -4.49
C GLU A 37 19.43 -1.66 -4.55
N ARG A 38 18.47 -2.50 -4.96
CA ARG A 38 17.05 -2.14 -4.97
C ARG A 38 16.50 -1.91 -3.57
N GLU A 39 16.80 -2.81 -2.65
CA GLU A 39 16.41 -2.69 -1.24
C GLU A 39 17.00 -1.41 -0.63
N GLY A 40 18.31 -1.19 -0.79
CA GLY A 40 18.98 0.01 -0.30
C GLY A 40 18.45 1.30 -0.94
N ALA A 41 18.09 1.26 -2.23
CA ALA A 41 17.47 2.39 -2.90
C ALA A 41 16.07 2.69 -2.35
N LEU A 42 15.23 1.66 -2.14
CA LEU A 42 13.90 1.82 -1.56
C LEU A 42 13.97 2.34 -0.11
N ASP A 43 14.89 1.81 0.69
CA ASP A 43 15.19 2.31 2.03
C ASP A 43 15.66 3.78 2.00
N GLY A 44 16.50 4.15 1.02
CA GLY A 44 16.91 5.54 0.81
C GLY A 44 15.75 6.46 0.43
N MET A 45 14.82 5.98 -0.40
CA MET A 45 13.61 6.74 -0.75
C MET A 45 12.73 6.98 0.47
N TYR A 46 12.47 5.98 1.32
CA TYR A 46 11.72 6.18 2.56
C TYR A 46 12.51 6.93 3.64
N GLY A 47 13.82 6.76 3.68
CA GLY A 47 14.69 7.32 4.71
C GLY A 47 15.00 8.80 4.48
N ALA A 48 15.18 9.23 3.23
CA ALA A 48 15.56 10.61 2.92
C ALA A 48 14.47 11.35 2.13
N VAL A 49 13.99 10.76 1.04
CA VAL A 49 13.11 11.42 0.06
C VAL A 49 11.65 11.49 0.52
N HIS A 50 11.19 10.58 1.36
CA HIS A 50 9.83 10.56 1.93
C HIS A 50 9.89 10.25 3.43
N HIS A 51 10.81 10.92 4.13
CA HIS A 51 11.14 10.65 5.52
C HIS A 51 9.95 10.88 6.44
N GLN A 52 9.56 9.85 7.19
CA GLN A 52 8.43 9.87 8.13
C GLN A 52 7.10 10.36 7.51
N GLY A 53 6.95 10.23 6.19
CA GLY A 53 5.77 10.67 5.47
C GLY A 53 5.88 12.09 4.90
N ASP A 54 6.96 12.84 5.15
CA ASP A 54 7.13 14.18 4.60
C ASP A 54 7.18 14.18 3.07
N VAL A 55 6.62 15.24 2.47
CA VAL A 55 6.69 15.47 1.01
C VAL A 55 7.49 16.75 0.74
N TYR A 56 8.70 16.57 0.22
CA TYR A 56 9.59 17.62 -0.24
C TYR A 56 9.42 17.88 -1.74
N ALA A 57 10.03 18.96 -2.24
CA ALA A 57 10.09 19.23 -3.68
C ALA A 57 10.73 18.06 -4.46
N CYS A 58 11.78 17.43 -3.91
CA CYS A 58 12.40 16.27 -4.54
C CYS A 58 11.48 15.03 -4.54
N THR A 59 10.63 14.86 -3.53
CA THR A 59 9.59 13.81 -3.49
C THR A 59 8.61 13.98 -4.64
N LEU A 60 8.12 15.19 -4.85
CA LEU A 60 7.22 15.52 -5.96
C LEU A 60 7.88 15.24 -7.32
N ALA A 61 9.15 15.64 -7.48
CA ALA A 61 9.92 15.42 -8.69
C ALA A 61 10.14 13.93 -9.00
N CYS A 62 10.12 13.05 -8.00
CA CYS A 62 10.25 11.60 -8.19
C CYS A 62 9.02 10.94 -8.81
N ILE A 63 7.81 11.48 -8.59
CA ILE A 63 6.54 10.81 -8.89
C ILE A 63 6.46 10.31 -10.36
N PRO A 64 6.79 11.11 -11.39
CA PRO A 64 6.74 10.63 -12.78
C PRO A 64 7.66 9.43 -13.03
N PHE A 65 8.86 9.43 -12.44
CA PHE A 65 9.84 8.36 -12.59
C PHE A 65 9.42 7.08 -11.86
N LEU A 66 8.81 7.21 -10.68
CA LEU A 66 8.22 6.07 -9.95
C LEU A 66 7.09 5.42 -10.77
N PHE A 67 6.26 6.20 -11.46
CA PHE A 67 5.26 5.66 -12.37
C PHE A 67 5.87 4.96 -13.58
N GLU A 68 6.95 5.50 -14.18
CA GLU A 68 7.68 4.81 -15.25
C GLU A 68 8.19 3.43 -14.81
N LEU A 69 8.68 3.33 -13.58
CA LEU A 69 9.15 2.06 -13.00
C LEU A 69 8.02 1.05 -12.79
N VAL A 70 6.89 1.50 -12.22
CA VAL A 70 5.77 0.62 -11.91
C VAL A 70 5.12 0.03 -13.16
N VAL A 71 5.09 0.76 -14.29
CA VAL A 71 4.46 0.26 -15.52
C VAL A 71 5.39 -0.61 -16.37
N ASP A 72 6.68 -0.67 -16.09
CA ASP A 72 7.63 -1.49 -16.84
C ASP A 72 7.73 -2.90 -16.21
N PRO A 73 7.21 -3.95 -16.88
CA PRO A 73 7.27 -5.32 -16.35
C PRO A 73 8.69 -5.89 -16.24
N ALA A 74 9.70 -5.24 -16.82
CA ALA A 74 11.09 -5.65 -16.65
C ALA A 74 11.69 -5.21 -15.30
N VAL A 75 11.04 -4.30 -14.58
CA VAL A 75 11.48 -3.87 -13.24
C VAL A 75 11.05 -4.91 -12.21
N PRO A 76 11.98 -5.51 -11.45
CA PRO A 76 11.67 -6.41 -10.33
C PRO A 76 11.19 -5.63 -9.11
N ASP A 77 10.55 -6.31 -8.16
CA ASP A 77 10.15 -5.78 -6.85
C ASP A 77 9.25 -4.52 -6.91
N ARG A 78 8.48 -4.36 -7.99
CA ARG A 78 7.60 -3.20 -8.22
C ARG A 78 6.56 -2.97 -7.13
N GLY A 79 6.22 -4.00 -6.34
CA GLY A 79 5.31 -3.87 -5.20
C GLY A 79 5.76 -2.77 -4.22
N GLY A 80 7.05 -2.73 -3.86
CA GLY A 80 7.60 -1.70 -2.97
C GLY A 80 7.50 -0.29 -3.56
N ILE A 81 7.61 -0.15 -4.88
CA ILE A 81 7.46 1.14 -5.58
C ILE A 81 5.99 1.58 -5.60
N VAL A 82 5.05 0.64 -5.77
CA VAL A 82 3.61 0.89 -5.65
C VAL A 82 3.25 1.35 -4.23
N GLU A 83 3.84 0.72 -3.21
CA GLU A 83 3.66 1.12 -1.81
C GLU A 83 4.22 2.52 -1.53
N LEU A 84 5.38 2.86 -2.09
CA LEU A 84 5.95 4.19 -1.98
C LEU A 84 5.04 5.26 -2.60
N LEU A 85 4.53 5.03 -3.81
CA LEU A 85 3.55 5.92 -4.44
C LEU A 85 2.26 6.03 -3.60
N THR A 86 1.82 4.92 -3.01
CA THR A 86 0.63 4.91 -2.14
C THR A 86 0.85 5.72 -0.86
N SER A 87 2.06 5.66 -0.28
CA SER A 87 2.46 6.48 0.87
C SER A 87 2.48 7.96 0.50
N ILE A 88 3.16 8.32 -0.59
CA ILE A 88 3.30 9.71 -1.05
C ILE A 88 1.95 10.34 -1.37
N GLY A 89 1.07 9.63 -2.07
CA GLY A 89 -0.23 10.17 -2.51
C GLY A 89 -1.38 9.97 -1.53
N GLY A 90 -1.19 9.17 -0.48
CA GLY A 90 -2.23 8.72 0.43
C GLY A 90 -2.34 9.52 1.73
N ILE A 91 -1.61 10.62 1.84
CA ILE A 91 -1.63 11.50 3.01
C ILE A 91 -2.94 12.29 2.96
N ASP A 92 -3.89 11.90 3.81
CA ASP A 92 -5.08 12.71 4.06
C ASP A 92 -4.66 13.87 4.98
N LEU A 93 -4.77 15.10 4.49
CA LEU A 93 -4.73 16.29 5.32
C LEU A 93 -6.08 16.32 6.05
N ASP A 94 -6.11 15.91 7.32
CA ASP A 94 -7.33 16.07 8.12
C ASP A 94 -7.66 17.58 8.20
N GLU A 95 -8.92 17.94 7.91
CA GLU A 95 -9.40 19.33 7.95
C GLU A 95 -9.49 19.90 9.40
N ASP A 96 -9.13 19.11 10.42
CA ASP A 96 -9.31 19.44 11.84
C ASP A 96 -8.11 20.18 12.48
N ASP A 97 -6.99 20.32 11.78
CA ASP A 97 -5.85 21.13 12.24
C ASP A 97 -6.05 22.62 11.86
N GLU A 98 -7.16 23.20 12.33
CA GLU A 98 -7.41 24.66 12.31
C GLU A 98 -6.66 25.39 13.44
N GLU A 99 -5.40 25.05 13.71
CA GLU A 99 -4.51 25.90 14.52
C GLU A 99 -3.73 26.86 13.58
N GLU A 100 -3.10 27.91 14.12
CA GLU A 100 -2.38 28.92 13.31
C GLU A 100 -1.26 28.28 12.50
N ILE A 101 -1.57 27.92 11.25
CA ILE A 101 -0.63 27.29 10.30
C ILE A 101 0.51 28.27 10.02
N ASP A 102 1.75 27.89 10.35
CA ASP A 102 2.93 28.67 10.00
C ASP A 102 3.30 28.52 8.49
N GLU A 103 4.21 29.35 7.97
CA GLU A 103 4.53 29.34 6.53
C GLU A 103 5.12 27.98 6.08
N ASP A 104 5.85 27.29 6.95
CA ASP A 104 6.47 25.99 6.65
C ASP A 104 5.39 24.88 6.62
N GLU A 105 4.38 24.98 7.49
CA GLU A 105 3.24 24.08 7.54
C GLU A 105 2.27 24.31 6.35
N ILE A 106 2.15 25.54 5.85
CA ILE A 106 1.44 25.85 4.59
C ILE A 106 2.15 25.23 3.38
N GLU A 107 3.48 25.36 3.30
CA GLU A 107 4.26 24.76 2.20
C GLU A 107 4.18 23.24 2.23
N GLY A 108 4.28 22.62 3.41
CA GLY A 108 4.03 21.19 3.61
C GLY A 108 2.65 20.78 3.12
N ALA A 109 1.57 21.45 3.57
CA ALA A 109 0.20 21.19 3.13
C ALA A 109 0.03 21.28 1.60
N ALA A 110 0.67 22.28 0.97
CA ALA A 110 0.66 22.41 -0.48
C ALA A 110 1.37 21.23 -1.18
N ASN A 111 2.53 20.81 -0.67
CA ASN A 111 3.27 19.67 -1.20
C ASN A 111 2.48 18.37 -1.06
N TYR A 112 1.85 18.12 0.08
CA TYR A 112 0.96 16.97 0.28
C TYR A 112 -0.20 16.96 -0.72
N ALA A 113 -0.88 18.09 -0.90
CA ALA A 113 -1.97 18.21 -1.87
C ALA A 113 -1.49 18.00 -3.32
N MET A 114 -0.32 18.53 -3.66
CA MET A 114 0.31 18.33 -4.99
C MET A 114 0.69 16.87 -5.22
N ALA A 115 1.27 16.20 -4.23
CA ALA A 115 1.60 14.78 -4.29
C ALA A 115 0.34 13.93 -4.46
N ALA A 116 -0.66 14.15 -3.61
CA ALA A 116 -1.95 13.47 -3.71
C ALA A 116 -2.58 13.66 -5.09
N ALA A 117 -2.58 14.89 -5.63
CA ALA A 117 -3.11 15.17 -6.96
C ALA A 117 -2.30 14.47 -8.08
N ALA A 118 -0.98 14.54 -8.03
CA ALA A 118 -0.09 13.94 -9.03
C ALA A 118 -0.21 12.41 -9.04
N VAL A 119 -0.21 11.78 -7.86
CA VAL A 119 -0.37 10.33 -7.73
C VAL A 119 -1.77 9.89 -8.13
N THR A 120 -2.82 10.62 -7.72
CA THR A 120 -4.21 10.33 -8.11
C THR A 120 -4.40 10.42 -9.63
N ALA A 121 -3.76 11.39 -10.30
CA ALA A 121 -3.81 11.52 -11.75
C ALA A 121 -3.19 10.31 -12.48
N GLY A 122 -2.16 9.68 -11.89
CA GLY A 122 -1.52 8.46 -12.40
C GLY A 122 -2.17 7.15 -11.94
N ALA A 123 -3.07 7.17 -10.94
CA ALA A 123 -3.57 5.97 -10.26
C ALA A 123 -4.32 4.98 -11.16
N GLY A 124 -4.70 5.39 -12.37
CA GLY A 124 -5.29 4.49 -13.37
C GLY A 124 -4.42 3.28 -13.72
N VAL A 125 -3.09 3.38 -13.58
CA VAL A 125 -2.18 2.25 -13.88
C VAL A 125 -2.38 1.07 -12.94
N PHE A 126 -2.79 1.30 -11.69
CA PHE A 126 -2.94 0.24 -10.69
C PHE A 126 -4.05 -0.75 -11.02
N PHE A 127 -5.03 -0.38 -11.87
CA PHE A 127 -6.03 -1.31 -12.38
C PHE A 127 -5.41 -2.47 -13.17
N ALA A 128 -4.41 -2.18 -14.00
CA ALA A 128 -3.72 -3.22 -14.77
C ALA A 128 -2.89 -4.15 -13.86
N LEU A 129 -2.31 -3.58 -12.79
CA LEU A 129 -1.47 -4.31 -11.85
C LEU A 129 -2.22 -5.30 -10.96
N MET A 130 -3.55 -5.19 -10.86
CA MET A 130 -4.38 -6.16 -10.13
C MET A 130 -4.23 -7.59 -10.64
N ALA A 131 -3.84 -7.77 -11.90
CA ALA A 131 -3.62 -9.05 -12.54
C ALA A 131 -2.15 -9.28 -12.94
N ASP A 132 -1.20 -8.54 -12.35
CA ASP A 132 0.23 -8.69 -12.63
C ASP A 132 0.70 -10.12 -12.28
N ASP A 133 1.72 -10.62 -12.97
CA ASP A 133 2.28 -11.96 -12.72
C ASP A 133 3.01 -12.02 -11.37
N ASP A 134 3.58 -10.90 -10.92
CA ASP A 134 4.28 -10.78 -9.64
C ASP A 134 3.27 -10.67 -8.47
N PRO A 135 3.25 -11.62 -7.52
CA PRO A 135 2.37 -11.53 -6.35
C PRO A 135 2.65 -10.29 -5.48
N GLY A 136 3.89 -9.82 -5.38
CA GLY A 136 4.23 -8.61 -4.61
C GLY A 136 3.52 -7.37 -5.18
N VAL A 137 3.48 -7.25 -6.50
CA VAL A 137 2.70 -6.20 -7.18
C VAL A 137 1.20 -6.36 -6.90
N ARG A 138 0.69 -7.60 -6.93
CA ARG A 138 -0.72 -7.88 -6.64
C ARG A 138 -1.11 -7.64 -5.18
N VAL A 139 -0.17 -7.70 -4.22
CA VAL A 139 -0.39 -7.30 -2.82
C VAL A 139 -0.57 -5.78 -2.73
N SER A 140 0.29 -5.01 -3.39
CA SER A 140 0.31 -3.55 -3.24
C SER A 140 -0.76 -2.83 -4.06
N ALA A 141 -1.06 -3.31 -5.28
CA ALA A 141 -2.04 -2.69 -6.20
C ALA A 141 -3.45 -2.44 -5.61
N PRO A 142 -4.10 -3.40 -4.90
CA PRO A 142 -5.41 -3.15 -4.33
C PRO A 142 -5.40 -2.09 -3.23
N LEU A 143 -4.33 -2.02 -2.44
CA LEU A 143 -4.16 -0.99 -1.42
C LEU A 143 -3.98 0.39 -2.05
N ALA A 144 -3.18 0.48 -3.12
CA ALA A 144 -3.02 1.70 -3.92
C ALA A 144 -4.36 2.20 -4.49
N LEU A 145 -5.15 1.31 -5.11
CA LEU A 145 -6.47 1.67 -5.64
C LEU A 145 -7.44 2.14 -4.54
N ALA A 146 -7.44 1.47 -3.39
CA ALA A 146 -8.32 1.81 -2.27
C ALA A 146 -7.97 3.15 -1.62
N THR A 147 -6.70 3.51 -1.60
CA THR A 147 -6.20 4.77 -1.03
C THR A 147 -6.35 5.93 -2.03
N LEU A 148 -5.94 5.73 -3.28
CA LEU A 148 -5.69 6.83 -4.23
C LEU A 148 -6.81 7.05 -5.25
N HIS A 149 -7.60 6.02 -5.58
CA HIS A 149 -8.54 6.13 -6.69
C HIS A 149 -9.87 6.77 -6.27
N GLY A 150 -10.29 7.83 -6.98
CA GLY A 150 -11.50 8.60 -6.65
C GLY A 150 -12.85 7.94 -6.95
N ASN A 151 -12.87 6.76 -7.60
CA ASN A 151 -14.11 6.06 -7.96
C ASN A 151 -14.22 4.69 -7.29
N PRO A 152 -14.83 4.60 -6.10
CA PRO A 152 -14.91 3.35 -5.36
C PRO A 152 -15.91 2.35 -5.96
N ALA A 153 -16.84 2.81 -6.81
CA ALA A 153 -17.78 1.95 -7.53
C ALA A 153 -17.10 1.06 -8.58
N LEU A 154 -15.88 1.44 -9.03
CA LEU A 154 -15.04 0.58 -9.87
C LEU A 154 -14.13 -0.33 -9.03
N VAL A 155 -13.62 0.18 -7.91
CA VAL A 155 -12.67 -0.56 -7.06
C VAL A 155 -13.34 -1.77 -6.40
N LEU A 156 -14.51 -1.60 -5.78
CA LEU A 156 -15.13 -2.69 -5.02
C LEU A 156 -15.50 -3.94 -5.86
N PRO A 157 -16.11 -3.82 -7.06
CA PRO A 157 -16.30 -4.97 -7.94
C PRO A 157 -14.99 -5.66 -8.31
N LEU A 158 -13.95 -4.90 -8.63
CA LEU A 158 -12.64 -5.43 -8.99
C LEU A 158 -11.98 -6.22 -7.85
N LEU A 159 -12.06 -5.72 -6.61
CA LEU A 159 -11.57 -6.44 -5.43
C LEU A 159 -12.28 -7.80 -5.26
N ARG A 160 -13.60 -7.84 -5.47
CA ARG A 160 -14.41 -9.06 -5.40
C ARG A 160 -14.06 -10.06 -6.49
N GLU A 161 -13.96 -9.58 -7.73
CA GLU A 161 -13.60 -10.39 -8.89
C GLU A 161 -12.21 -11.00 -8.71
N ARG A 162 -11.22 -10.20 -8.26
CA ARG A 162 -9.87 -10.69 -8.02
C ARG A 162 -9.82 -11.71 -6.89
N LEU A 163 -10.52 -11.48 -5.77
CA LEU A 163 -10.54 -12.40 -4.62
C LEU A 163 -11.10 -13.78 -4.99
N ALA A 164 -12.03 -13.85 -5.95
CA ALA A 164 -12.65 -15.10 -6.38
C ALA A 164 -11.66 -16.04 -7.11
N VAL A 165 -10.61 -15.48 -7.74
CA VAL A 165 -9.66 -16.25 -8.57
C VAL A 165 -8.21 -16.15 -8.09
N GLU A 166 -7.92 -15.38 -7.05
CA GLU A 166 -6.56 -15.23 -6.51
C GLU A 166 -6.11 -16.49 -5.76
N PRO A 167 -5.02 -17.15 -6.22
CA PRO A 167 -4.42 -18.28 -5.52
C PRO A 167 -3.58 -17.89 -4.30
N ASP A 168 -2.96 -16.70 -4.30
CA ASP A 168 -2.02 -16.29 -3.26
C ASP A 168 -2.74 -15.82 -1.99
N GLU A 169 -2.37 -16.36 -0.83
CA GLU A 169 -3.05 -16.02 0.43
C GLU A 169 -2.82 -14.57 0.85
N GLU A 170 -1.61 -14.04 0.68
CA GLU A 170 -1.25 -12.69 1.08
C GLU A 170 -1.99 -11.65 0.23
N VAL A 171 -2.06 -11.87 -1.09
CA VAL A 171 -2.87 -11.03 -1.98
C VAL A 171 -4.35 -11.04 -1.57
N ARG A 172 -4.90 -12.19 -1.15
CA ARG A 172 -6.29 -12.26 -0.67
C ARG A 172 -6.50 -11.44 0.60
N LEU A 173 -5.52 -11.37 1.50
CA LEU A 173 -5.58 -10.51 2.68
C LEU A 173 -5.54 -9.03 2.27
N ALA A 174 -4.67 -8.65 1.34
CA ALA A 174 -4.56 -7.29 0.83
C ALA A 174 -5.86 -6.82 0.15
N LEU A 175 -6.54 -7.68 -0.60
CA LEU A 175 -7.85 -7.39 -1.20
C LEU A 175 -8.93 -7.10 -0.15
N VAL A 176 -8.92 -7.83 0.97
CA VAL A 176 -9.84 -7.62 2.09
C VAL A 176 -9.51 -6.33 2.83
N GLU A 177 -8.22 -6.05 3.05
CA GLU A 177 -7.77 -4.79 3.64
C GLU A 177 -8.17 -3.58 2.80
N ALA A 178 -7.94 -3.65 1.48
CA ALA A 178 -8.34 -2.63 0.52
C ALA A 178 -9.84 -2.34 0.62
N ALA A 179 -10.68 -3.36 0.77
CA ALA A 179 -12.12 -3.18 0.97
C ALA A 179 -12.44 -2.35 2.23
N GLY A 180 -11.76 -2.64 3.35
CA GLY A 180 -11.90 -1.84 4.57
C GLY A 180 -11.44 -0.39 4.40
N ARG A 181 -10.38 -0.13 3.62
CA ARG A 181 -9.90 1.23 3.31
C ARG A 181 -10.96 1.98 2.49
N VAL A 182 -11.52 1.35 1.47
CA VAL A 182 -12.65 1.90 0.68
C VAL A 182 -13.83 2.23 1.58
N ALA A 183 -14.18 1.37 2.54
CA ALA A 183 -15.32 1.60 3.45
C ALA A 183 -15.12 2.80 4.39
N LEU A 184 -13.89 3.08 4.81
CA LEU A 184 -13.57 4.26 5.64
C LEU A 184 -13.63 5.55 4.81
N ARG A 185 -13.01 5.53 3.63
CA ARG A 185 -12.94 6.70 2.73
C ARG A 185 -14.27 7.03 2.07
N HIS A 186 -15.10 6.01 1.80
CA HIS A 186 -16.35 6.17 1.05
C HIS A 186 -17.55 5.63 1.83
N ARG A 187 -18.02 6.46 2.78
CA ARG A 187 -19.14 6.16 3.69
C ARG A 187 -20.40 5.59 3.03
N PRO A 188 -20.81 6.00 1.81
CA PRO A 188 -21.98 5.42 1.14
C PRO A 188 -21.85 3.90 0.82
N LEU A 189 -20.63 3.35 0.81
CA LEU A 189 -20.38 1.93 0.54
C LEU A 189 -20.13 1.09 1.79
N THR A 190 -20.05 1.71 2.97
CA THR A 190 -19.69 1.02 4.22
C THR A 190 -20.59 -0.18 4.50
N ASP A 191 -21.91 -0.04 4.40
CA ASP A 191 -22.85 -1.15 4.66
C ASP A 191 -22.68 -2.29 3.66
N GLN A 192 -22.53 -1.96 2.37
CA GLN A 192 -22.32 -2.96 1.31
C GLN A 192 -21.00 -3.74 1.49
N ILE A 193 -19.96 -3.06 1.98
CA ILE A 193 -18.67 -3.69 2.27
C ILE A 193 -18.76 -4.52 3.55
N ALA A 194 -19.40 -4.01 4.60
CA ALA A 194 -19.64 -4.74 5.84
C ALA A 194 -20.42 -6.05 5.60
N ASP A 195 -21.46 -6.03 4.75
CA ASP A 195 -22.20 -7.23 4.36
C ASP A 195 -21.31 -8.26 3.63
N TRP A 196 -20.38 -7.77 2.80
CA TRP A 196 -19.44 -8.65 2.11
C TRP A 196 -18.40 -9.25 3.06
N LEU A 197 -17.78 -8.42 3.91
CA LEU A 197 -16.82 -8.88 4.92
C LEU A 197 -17.48 -9.85 5.92
N SER A 198 -18.74 -9.61 6.31
CA SER A 198 -19.48 -10.51 7.21
C SER A 198 -19.69 -11.90 6.59
N ARG A 199 -19.98 -11.97 5.28
CA ARG A 199 -20.03 -13.24 4.56
C ARG A 199 -18.68 -13.93 4.50
N LEU A 200 -17.60 -13.20 4.19
CA LEU A 200 -16.24 -13.75 4.21
C LEU A 200 -15.86 -14.31 5.59
N ALA A 201 -16.24 -13.64 6.68
CA ALA A 201 -16.00 -14.12 8.04
C ALA A 201 -16.82 -15.37 8.42
N ALA A 202 -18.05 -15.50 7.89
CA ALA A 202 -18.98 -16.57 8.21
C ALA A 202 -18.79 -17.85 7.36
N GLU A 203 -18.41 -17.70 6.08
CA GLU A 203 -18.25 -18.80 5.14
C GLU A 203 -17.00 -19.65 5.41
N ALA A 204 -16.92 -20.83 4.76
CA ALA A 204 -15.83 -21.79 4.91
C ALA A 204 -14.54 -21.40 4.15
N TYR A 205 -14.10 -20.14 4.33
CA TYR A 205 -12.81 -19.67 3.83
C TYR A 205 -11.64 -20.09 4.74
N PRO A 206 -10.40 -20.02 4.24
CA PRO A 206 -9.20 -20.21 5.07
C PRO A 206 -9.22 -19.31 6.31
N PRO A 207 -8.70 -19.78 7.47
CA PRO A 207 -8.80 -19.04 8.71
C PRO A 207 -8.18 -17.64 8.68
N GLY A 208 -7.09 -17.44 7.92
CA GLY A 208 -6.43 -16.15 7.74
C GLY A 208 -7.37 -15.11 7.11
N LEU A 209 -8.01 -15.46 6.00
CA LEU A 209 -8.96 -14.58 5.30
C LEU A 209 -10.16 -14.20 6.18
N ARG A 210 -10.66 -15.15 6.97
CA ARG A 210 -11.77 -14.90 7.91
C ARG A 210 -11.37 -13.94 9.04
N LEU A 211 -10.14 -14.08 9.56
CA LEU A 211 -9.60 -13.15 10.55
C LEU A 211 -9.40 -11.75 9.96
N ALA A 212 -8.86 -11.65 8.75
CA ALA A 212 -8.72 -10.36 8.05
C ALA A 212 -10.08 -9.68 7.85
N ALA A 213 -11.11 -10.44 7.45
CA ALA A 213 -12.46 -9.89 7.31
C ALA A 213 -13.04 -9.37 8.63
N LEU A 214 -12.85 -10.10 9.74
CA LEU A 214 -13.23 -9.64 11.08
C LEU A 214 -12.45 -8.40 11.52
N ALA A 215 -11.15 -8.34 11.23
CA ALA A 215 -10.32 -7.17 11.54
C ALA A 215 -10.80 -5.93 10.77
N GLN A 216 -11.12 -6.07 9.48
CA GLN A 216 -11.66 -4.96 8.69
C GLN A 216 -13.07 -4.55 9.12
N LEU A 217 -13.94 -5.50 9.49
CA LEU A 217 -15.23 -5.16 10.12
C LEU A 217 -15.05 -4.35 11.39
N ALA A 218 -14.14 -4.76 12.29
CA ALA A 218 -13.86 -4.03 13.51
C ALA A 218 -13.39 -2.59 13.23
N ARG A 219 -12.66 -2.39 12.12
CA ARG A 219 -12.12 -1.09 11.72
C ARG A 219 -13.18 -0.19 11.07
N CYS A 220 -13.95 -0.68 10.09
CA CYS A 220 -14.83 0.16 9.28
C CYS A 220 -16.32 0.10 9.64
N ALA A 221 -16.76 -0.95 10.34
CA ALA A 221 -18.17 -1.18 10.69
C ALA A 221 -18.30 -2.04 11.97
N PRO A 222 -17.79 -1.59 13.13
CA PRO A 222 -17.75 -2.40 14.35
C PRO A 222 -19.13 -2.91 14.80
N GLN A 223 -20.21 -2.21 14.44
CA GLN A 223 -21.59 -2.62 14.69
C GLN A 223 -22.02 -3.89 13.94
N ALA A 224 -21.32 -4.26 12.87
CA ALA A 224 -21.58 -5.46 12.07
C ALA A 224 -20.80 -6.70 12.57
N LEU A 225 -19.99 -6.56 13.63
CA LEU A 225 -19.29 -7.69 14.21
C LEU A 225 -20.27 -8.74 14.80
N PRO A 226 -20.00 -10.04 14.63
CA PRO A 226 -20.78 -11.09 15.27
C PRO A 226 -20.74 -10.98 16.80
N GLY A 227 -21.86 -11.26 17.46
CA GLY A 227 -21.95 -11.22 18.94
C GLY A 227 -21.02 -12.21 19.66
N ASP A 228 -20.50 -13.23 18.97
CA ASP A 228 -19.55 -14.19 19.47
C ASP A 228 -18.14 -14.05 18.86
N VAL A 229 -17.80 -12.86 18.33
CA VAL A 229 -16.52 -12.57 17.65
C VAL A 229 -15.29 -13.06 18.43
N VAL A 230 -15.25 -12.90 19.75
CA VAL A 230 -14.11 -13.36 20.57
C VAL A 230 -13.92 -14.88 20.47
N ARG A 231 -15.01 -15.65 20.49
CA ARG A 231 -14.94 -17.12 20.32
C ARG A 231 -14.53 -17.48 18.90
N MET A 232 -15.06 -16.78 17.90
CA MET A 232 -14.70 -16.99 16.50
C MET A 232 -13.21 -16.77 16.27
N VAL A 233 -12.67 -15.61 16.67
CA VAL A 233 -11.25 -15.26 16.54
C VAL A 233 -10.37 -16.28 17.26
N ALA A 234 -10.69 -16.64 18.50
CA ALA A 234 -9.94 -17.67 19.24
C ALA A 234 -10.01 -19.06 18.60
N GLY A 235 -11.09 -19.38 17.89
CA GLY A 235 -11.22 -20.60 17.09
C GLY A 235 -10.31 -20.58 15.86
N LEU A 236 -10.36 -19.50 15.10
CA LEU A 236 -9.58 -19.32 13.86
C LEU A 236 -8.06 -19.29 14.16
N LEU A 237 -7.63 -18.60 15.20
CA LEU A 237 -6.22 -18.57 15.62
C LEU A 237 -5.70 -19.97 16.00
N ARG A 238 -6.54 -20.81 16.62
CA ARG A 238 -6.18 -22.21 16.90
C ARG A 238 -6.03 -23.03 15.62
N GLN A 239 -6.91 -22.82 14.64
CA GLN A 239 -6.82 -23.49 13.34
C GLN A 239 -5.57 -23.08 12.56
N LEU A 240 -5.17 -21.80 12.59
CA LEU A 240 -3.92 -21.34 11.99
C LEU A 240 -2.71 -22.03 12.64
N ARG A 241 -2.67 -22.07 13.97
CA ARG A 241 -1.58 -22.72 14.71
C ARG A 241 -1.46 -24.22 14.41
N SER A 242 -2.57 -24.91 14.16
CA SER A 242 -2.56 -26.35 13.82
C SER A 242 -2.22 -26.63 12.34
N SER A 243 -2.37 -25.64 11.47
CA SER A 243 -2.13 -25.78 10.03
C SER A 243 -0.70 -25.41 9.62
N SER A 244 0.00 -24.66 10.47
CA SER A 244 1.43 -24.40 10.30
C SER A 244 2.22 -25.67 10.63
N PRO A 245 3.02 -26.25 9.71
CA PRO A 245 3.86 -27.38 10.04
C PRO A 245 4.82 -26.96 11.16
N ALA A 246 4.84 -27.73 12.25
CA ALA A 246 5.81 -27.54 13.32
C ALA A 246 7.22 -27.46 12.69
N GLY A 247 7.90 -26.33 12.89
CA GLY A 247 9.21 -26.07 12.33
C GLY A 247 10.19 -27.19 12.62
N ASP A 248 11.10 -27.39 11.66
CA ASP A 248 12.23 -28.31 11.73
C ASP A 248 12.85 -28.35 13.13
N ALA A 249 12.57 -29.42 13.87
CA ALA A 249 13.34 -29.75 15.05
C ALA A 249 14.71 -30.26 14.58
N GLU A 250 15.72 -29.39 14.59
CA GLU A 250 17.11 -29.81 14.49
C GLU A 250 17.40 -30.90 15.56
N PRO A 251 17.91 -32.07 15.19
CA PRO A 251 18.36 -33.04 16.18
C PRO A 251 19.63 -32.52 16.83
N GLY A 252 19.49 -32.05 18.07
CA GLY A 252 20.58 -31.56 18.90
C GLY A 252 21.79 -32.51 18.91
N CYS A 253 22.93 -31.94 18.56
CA CYS A 253 24.25 -32.54 18.67
C CYS A 253 24.50 -32.91 20.14
N ARG A 254 24.55 -34.22 20.45
CA ARG A 254 25.00 -34.71 21.76
C ARG A 254 26.54 -34.72 21.77
N SER A 255 27.12 -33.90 22.63
CA SER A 255 28.49 -34.06 23.12
C SER A 255 28.54 -34.90 24.39
#